data_AF-A0A151SG04-F1
#
_entry.id   AF-A0A151SG04-F1
#
_cell.length_a   1.000
_cell.length_b   1.000
_cell.length_c   1.000
_cell.angle_alpha   90.00
_cell.angle_beta   90.00
_cell.angle_gamma   90.00
#
_symmetry.space_group_name_H-M   'P 1'
#
loop_
_entity.id
_entity.type
_entity.pdbx_description
1 polymer ?
#
loop_
_entity_poly.entity_id
_entity_poly.type
_entity_poly.pdbx_seq_one_letter_code
_entity_poly.pdbx_strand_id
1 'polypeptide(L)'
;MLNSKAQNALMCALSEKEYTKVHSFKSVKQMWDTLVLTYEGSLEVKRNKLSLLACKYELFEMEENVFIQTMFGRFQTIVNELSFLGRS
;
A
#
# COMPACT_ATOMS: atom_id res chain seq x y z
N MET A 1 13.69 -28.24 -3.40
CA MET A 1 12.94 -28.64 -2.18
C MET A 1 12.37 -27.46 -1.40
N LEU A 2 13.13 -26.37 -1.18
CA LEU A 2 12.64 -25.19 -0.43
C LEU A 2 11.50 -24.46 -1.16
N ASN A 3 11.63 -24.21 -2.46
CA ASN A 3 10.60 -23.51 -3.25
C ASN A 3 9.25 -24.25 -3.26
N SER A 4 9.24 -25.57 -3.43
CA SER A 4 8.01 -26.37 -3.46
C SER A 4 7.30 -26.43 -2.10
N LYS A 5 8.05 -26.50 -0.99
CA LYS A 5 7.47 -26.42 0.36
C LYS A 5 6.88 -25.04 0.65
N ALA A 6 7.61 -23.97 0.29
CA ALA A 6 7.15 -22.60 0.46
C ALA A 6 5.93 -22.29 -0.42
N GLN A 7 5.92 -22.80 -1.65
CA GLN A 7 4.78 -22.66 -2.56
C GLN A 7 3.53 -23.33 -2.00
N ASN A 8 3.62 -24.57 -1.51
CA ASN A 8 2.48 -25.24 -0.89
C ASN A 8 1.97 -24.49 0.34
N ALA A 9 2.87 -24.05 1.23
CA ALA A 9 2.49 -23.27 2.40
C ALA A 9 1.79 -21.96 2.04
N LEU A 10 2.30 -21.24 1.02
CA LEU A 10 1.67 -20.02 0.52
C LEU A 10 0.28 -20.33 -0.05
N MET A 11 0.14 -21.32 -0.94
CA MET A 11 -1.15 -21.65 -1.56
C MET A 11 -2.23 -22.06 -0.56
N CYS A 12 -1.86 -22.76 0.51
CA CYS A 12 -2.81 -23.11 1.59
C CYS A 12 -3.29 -21.90 2.40
N ALA A 13 -2.53 -20.81 2.44
CA ALA A 13 -2.89 -19.59 3.17
C ALA A 13 -3.73 -18.60 2.34
N LEU A 14 -3.82 -18.79 1.02
CA LEU A 14 -4.51 -17.87 0.12
C LEU A 14 -6.01 -18.15 0.06
N SER A 15 -6.80 -17.09 -0.06
CA SER A 15 -8.20 -17.21 -0.47
C SER A 15 -8.30 -17.70 -1.92
N GLU A 16 -9.45 -18.24 -2.33
CA GLU A 16 -9.68 -18.71 -3.70
C GLU A 16 -9.41 -17.61 -4.75
N LYS A 17 -9.78 -16.37 -4.43
CA LYS A 17 -9.54 -15.20 -5.28
C LYS A 17 -8.05 -14.87 -5.46
N GLU A 18 -7.24 -15.08 -4.42
CA GLU A 18 -5.79 -14.84 -4.49
C GLU A 18 -5.08 -16.00 -5.17
N TYR A 19 -5.48 -17.22 -4.83
CA TYR A 19 -4.99 -18.44 -5.45
C TYR A 19 -5.13 -18.39 -6.97
N THR A 20 -6.32 -18.05 -7.48
CA THR A 20 -6.57 -17.96 -8.93
C THR A 20 -5.64 -16.96 -9.63
N LYS A 21 -5.18 -15.91 -8.94
CA LYS A 21 -4.23 -14.94 -9.49
C LYS A 21 -2.79 -15.44 -9.56
N VAL A 22 -2.37 -16.34 -8.66
CA VAL A 22 -0.95 -16.69 -8.51
C VAL A 22 -0.60 -18.17 -8.73
N HIS A 23 -1.59 -19.06 -8.82
CA HIS A 23 -1.37 -20.51 -8.92
C HIS A 23 -0.58 -20.95 -10.18
N SER A 24 -0.60 -20.14 -11.26
CA SER A 24 0.10 -20.44 -12.51
C SER A 24 1.59 -20.12 -12.48
N PHE A 25 2.08 -19.40 -11.45
CA PHE A 25 3.49 -19.06 -11.32
C PHE A 25 4.31 -20.25 -10.80
N LYS A 26 5.51 -20.43 -11.38
CA LYS A 26 6.44 -21.54 -11.03
C LYS A 26 7.32 -21.25 -9.83
N SER A 27 7.49 -19.97 -9.48
CA SER A 27 8.37 -19.52 -8.40
C SER A 27 7.55 -18.90 -7.27
N VAL A 28 7.80 -19.32 -6.03
CA VAL A 28 7.15 -18.72 -4.84
C VAL A 28 7.45 -17.23 -4.75
N LYS A 29 8.63 -16.79 -5.22
CA LYS A 29 9.00 -15.38 -5.29
C LYS A 29 8.07 -14.60 -6.21
N GLN A 30 7.74 -15.14 -7.38
CA GLN A 30 6.84 -14.47 -8.33
C GLN A 30 5.42 -14.39 -7.78
N MET A 31 4.95 -15.44 -7.09
CA MET A 31 3.65 -15.43 -6.41
C MET A 31 3.61 -14.34 -5.33
N TRP A 32 4.63 -14.32 -4.47
CA TRP A 32 4.76 -13.33 -3.39
C TRP A 32 4.86 -11.90 -3.93
N ASP A 33 5.75 -11.65 -4.90
CA ASP A 33 5.93 -10.33 -5.51
C ASP A 33 4.61 -9.84 -6.14
N THR A 34 3.84 -10.73 -6.78
CA THR A 34 2.53 -10.39 -7.35
C THR A 34 1.51 -10.02 -6.27
N LEU A 35 1.48 -10.74 -5.15
CA LEU A 35 0.60 -10.42 -4.02
C LEU A 35 0.98 -9.07 -3.40
N VAL A 36 2.27 -8.85 -3.15
CA VAL A 36 2.80 -7.57 -2.64
C VAL A 36 2.42 -6.43 -3.58
N LEU A 37 2.66 -6.58 -4.89
CA LEU A 37 2.27 -5.57 -5.88
C LEU A 37 0.76 -5.33 -5.94
N THR A 38 -0.07 -6.35 -5.75
CA THR A 38 -1.53 -6.24 -5.81
C THR A 38 -2.09 -5.51 -4.59
N TYR A 39 -1.54 -5.76 -3.40
CA TYR A 39 -2.10 -5.25 -2.14
C TYR A 39 -1.39 -4.02 -1.60
N GLU A 40 -0.06 -3.97 -1.72
CA GLU A 40 0.72 -2.82 -1.26
C GLU A 40 0.99 -1.80 -2.38
N GLY A 41 0.78 -2.19 -3.64
CA GLY A 41 1.14 -1.39 -4.81
C GLY A 41 2.64 -1.46 -5.14
N SER A 42 3.00 -0.92 -6.31
CA SER A 42 4.42 -0.82 -6.70
C SER A 42 5.14 0.26 -5.90
N LEU A 43 6.48 0.14 -5.80
CA LEU A 43 7.32 1.18 -5.21
C LEU A 43 7.12 2.55 -5.89
N GLU A 44 6.86 2.54 -7.20
CA GLU A 44 6.57 3.75 -7.97
C GLU A 44 5.25 4.38 -7.53
N VAL A 45 4.18 3.58 -7.38
CA VAL A 45 2.89 4.07 -6.87
C VAL A 45 3.04 4.63 -5.45
N LYS A 46 3.80 3.94 -4.57
CA LYS A 46 4.10 4.44 -3.21
C LYS A 46 4.83 5.79 -3.24
N ARG A 47 5.87 5.93 -4.07
CA ARG A 47 6.61 7.19 -4.24
C ARG A 47 5.74 8.31 -4.79
N ASN A 48 4.96 8.04 -5.83
CA ASN A 48 4.05 9.04 -6.42
C ASN A 48 3.00 9.50 -5.39
N LYS A 49 2.47 8.57 -4.59
CA LYS A 49 1.55 8.91 -3.50
C LYS A 49 2.22 9.77 -2.43
N LEU A 50 3.47 9.46 -2.05
CA LEU A 50 4.24 10.26 -1.09
C LEU A 50 4.49 11.69 -1.61
N SER A 51 4.93 11.83 -2.87
CA SER A 51 5.11 13.15 -3.50
C SER A 51 3.81 13.96 -3.56
N LEU A 52 2.69 13.31 -3.89
CA LEU A 52 1.39 13.97 -3.89
C LEU A 52 0.97 14.43 -2.49
N LEU A 53 1.19 13.62 -1.47
CA LEU A 53 0.88 13.97 -0.09
C LEU A 53 1.79 15.09 0.44
N ALA A 54 3.06 15.11 0.07
CA ALA A 54 3.99 16.19 0.41
C ALA A 54 3.51 17.51 -0.20
N CYS A 55 3.14 17.50 -1.48
CA CYS A 55 2.54 18.66 -2.14
C CYS A 55 1.24 19.12 -1.44
N LYS A 56 0.35 18.19 -1.08
CA LYS A 56 -0.88 18.52 -0.32
C LYS A 56 -0.58 19.10 1.06
N TYR A 57 0.49 18.66 1.72
CA TYR A 57 0.92 19.20 3.01
C TYR A 57 1.46 20.62 2.85
N GLU A 58 2.33 20.85 1.86
CA GLU A 58 2.91 22.17 1.58
C GLU A 58 1.85 23.20 1.15
N LEU A 59 0.85 22.75 0.39
CA LEU A 59 -0.27 23.58 -0.06
C LEU A 59 -1.43 23.63 0.95
N PHE A 60 -1.29 23.01 2.14
CA PHE A 60 -2.38 22.97 3.10
C PHE A 60 -2.59 24.36 3.73
N GLU A 61 -3.76 24.95 3.47
CA GLU A 61 -4.16 26.22 4.04
C GLU A 61 -5.52 26.14 4.72
N MET A 62 -5.78 27.07 5.65
CA MET A 62 -7.06 27.17 6.33
C MET A 62 -8.10 27.77 5.39
N GLU A 63 -9.20 27.05 5.17
CA GLU A 63 -10.31 27.53 4.35
C GLU A 63 -11.19 28.49 5.17
N GLU A 64 -11.50 29.65 4.59
CA GLU A 64 -12.46 30.57 5.17
C GLU A 64 -13.83 29.90 5.22
N ASN A 65 -14.53 30.03 6.36
CA ASN A 65 -15.85 29.43 6.63
C ASN A 65 -15.85 27.91 6.94
N VAL A 66 -14.69 27.29 7.20
CA VAL A 66 -14.62 25.91 7.69
C VAL A 66 -14.25 25.88 9.17
N PHE A 67 -14.89 24.98 9.94
CA PHE A 67 -14.55 24.78 11.34
C PHE A 67 -13.12 24.28 11.51
N ILE A 68 -12.42 24.81 12.52
CA ILE A 68 -11.05 24.42 12.85
C ILE A 68 -10.90 22.90 13.09
N GLN A 69 -11.91 22.25 13.67
CA GLN A 69 -11.90 20.80 13.91
C GLN A 69 -11.87 20.01 12.60
N THR A 70 -12.62 20.45 11.59
CA THR A 70 -12.63 19.83 10.26
C THR A 70 -11.28 20.00 9.58
N MET A 71 -10.69 21.20 9.65
CA MET A 71 -9.37 21.46 9.08
C MET A 71 -8.27 20.66 9.80
N PHE A 72 -8.34 20.58 11.13
CA PHE A 72 -7.41 19.78 11.92
C PHE A 72 -7.49 18.30 11.56
N GLY A 73 -8.69 17.74 11.38
CA GLY A 73 -8.88 16.36 10.94
C GLY A 73 -8.28 16.08 9.55
N ARG A 74 -8.45 17.01 8.60
CA ARG A 74 -7.83 16.92 7.27
C ARG A 74 -6.31 16.96 7.35
N PHE A 75 -5.75 17.89 8.12
CA PHE A 75 -4.32 18.00 8.32
C PHE A 75 -3.73 16.73 8.96
N GLN A 76 -4.37 16.24 10.02
CA GLN A 76 -3.96 15.01 10.70
C GLN A 76 -3.99 13.80 9.76
N THR A 77 -4.97 13.74 8.85
CA THR A 77 -5.04 12.68 7.83
C THR A 77 -3.81 12.71 6.91
N ILE A 78 -3.42 13.89 6.41
CA ILE A 78 -2.24 14.05 5.54
C ILE A 78 -0.95 13.65 6.29
N VAL A 79 -0.76 14.12 7.52
CA VAL A 79 0.42 13.81 8.34
C VAL A 79 0.50 12.31 8.67
N ASN A 80 -0.64 11.69 9.00
CA ASN A 80 -0.69 10.26 9.29
C ASN A 80 -0.34 9.42 8.06
N GLU A 81 -0.89 9.76 6.89
CA GLU A 81 -0.56 9.06 5.65
C GLU A 81 0.92 9.23 5.25
N LEU A 82 1.48 10.44 5.41
CA LEU A 82 2.91 10.69 5.20
C LEU A 82 3.79 9.85 6.14
N SER A 83 3.46 9.81 7.43
CA SER A 83 4.19 9.02 8.43
C SER A 83 4.13 7.51 8.14
N PHE A 84 2.96 7.01 7.72
CA PHE A 84 2.79 5.61 7.38
C PHE A 84 3.63 5.21 6.15
N LEU A 85 3.59 6.02 5.08
CA LEU A 85 4.31 5.74 3.83
C LEU A 85 5.81 6.03 3.91
N GLY A 86 6.25 6.93 4.80
CA GLY A 86 7.66 7.24 5.01
C GLY A 86 8.43 6.20 5.84
N ARG A 87 7.74 5.25 6.48
CA ARG A 87 8.36 4.19 7.30
C ARG A 87 8.74 2.93 6.52
N SER A 88 8.34 2.81 5.25
CA SER A 88 8.53 1.62 4.41
C SER A 88 9.74 1.71 3.49
#